data_AF-A0A850ZR68-F1
#
_entry.id   AF-A0A850ZR68-F1
#
_cell.length_a   1.000
_cell.length_b   1.000
_cell.length_c   1.000
_cell.angle_alpha   90.00
_cell.angle_beta   90.00
_cell.angle_gamma   90.00
#
_symmetry.space_group_name_H-M   'P 1'
#
loop_
_entity.id
_entity.type
_entity.pdbx_description
1 polymer ?
#
loop_
_entity_poly.entity_id
_entity_poly.type
_entity_poly.pdbx_seq_one_letter_code
_entity_poly.pdbx_strand_id
1 'polypeptide(L)'
;MFVLVEMTDTVRIPPWQFERKLNESIAEELNKKLANKVVYNVGLCICLYDITKLEDSYIFPGDGASHTKVHFRYVVFHPFLDEILIGQIKSCSQDGVHVSIGFFDDIVIPPESLQQPAKL
;
A
#
# COMPACT_ATOMS: atom_id res chain seq x y z
N MET A 1 -8.08 -10.81 1.84
CA MET A 1 -6.78 -10.48 1.23
C MET A 1 -6.58 -8.97 1.09
N PHE A 2 -7.52 -8.22 0.51
CA PHE A 2 -7.44 -6.75 0.41
C PHE A 2 -8.47 -6.08 1.33
N VAL A 3 -8.09 -4.96 1.92
CA VAL A 3 -8.94 -4.13 2.77
C VAL A 3 -8.85 -2.66 2.33
N LEU A 4 -9.93 -1.91 2.57
CA LEU A 4 -9.91 -0.46 2.42
C LEU A 4 -9.52 0.17 3.74
N VAL A 5 -8.51 1.04 3.71
CA VAL A 5 -8.05 1.76 4.89
C VAL A 5 -8.28 3.24 4.70
N GLU A 6 -9.02 3.83 5.62
CA GLU A 6 -9.22 5.28 5.70
C GLU A 6 -7.99 5.93 6.31
N MET A 7 -7.40 6.87 5.58
CA MET A 7 -6.20 7.60 6.01
C MET A 7 -6.39 9.10 5.75
N THR A 8 -5.67 9.89 6.53
CA THR A 8 -5.59 11.33 6.36
C THR A 8 -4.14 11.73 6.16
N ASP A 9 -3.86 12.52 5.13
CA ASP A 9 -2.51 13.01 4.84
C ASP A 9 -2.56 14.45 4.31
N THR A 10 -1.47 15.18 4.51
CA THR A 10 -1.30 16.53 3.97
C THR A 10 -0.45 16.43 2.71
N VAL A 11 -1.07 16.70 1.56
CA VAL A 11 -0.43 16.61 0.24
C VAL A 11 0.06 17.98 -0.18
N ARG A 12 1.34 18.07 -0.55
CA ARG A 12 1.97 19.28 -1.09
C ARG A 12 1.91 19.25 -2.61
N ILE A 13 1.14 20.16 -3.19
CA ILE A 13 1.02 20.34 -4.65
C ILE A 13 1.88 21.51 -5.08
N PRO A 14 2.90 21.29 -5.94
CA PRO A 14 3.76 22.35 -6.40
C PRO A 14 3.07 23.29 -7.41
N PRO A 15 3.53 24.56 -7.54
CA PRO A 15 2.86 25.57 -8.38
C PRO A 15 2.72 25.20 -9.85
N TRP A 16 3.69 24.46 -10.41
CA TRP A 16 3.65 24.05 -11.82
C TRP A 16 2.57 23.00 -12.13
N GLN A 17 1.94 22.41 -11.11
CA GLN A 17 0.80 21.49 -11.27
C GLN A 17 -0.56 22.18 -11.09
N PHE A 18 -0.61 23.50 -10.85
CA PHE A 18 -1.86 24.23 -10.60
C PHE A 18 -2.78 24.32 -11.82
N GLU A 19 -2.24 24.09 -13.03
CA GLU A 19 -3.05 24.02 -14.25
C GLU A 19 -3.88 22.74 -14.35
N ARG A 20 -3.54 21.70 -13.57
CA ARG A 20 -4.27 20.42 -13.53
C ARG A 20 -5.37 20.44 -12.48
N LYS A 21 -6.36 19.54 -12.64
CA LYS A 21 -7.39 19.36 -11.61
C LYS A 21 -6.75 18.89 -10.31
N LEU A 22 -7.08 19.56 -9.20
CA LEU A 22 -6.52 19.28 -7.88
C LEU A 22 -6.65 17.80 -7.50
N ASN A 23 -7.79 17.18 -7.78
CA ASN A 23 -8.05 15.77 -7.49
C ASN A 23 -7.07 14.82 -8.21
N GLU A 24 -6.71 15.12 -9.46
CA GLU A 24 -5.77 14.32 -10.25
C GLU A 24 -4.35 14.48 -9.70
N SER A 25 -3.93 15.72 -9.42
CA SER A 25 -2.62 16.00 -8.82
C SER A 25 -2.47 15.33 -7.44
N ILE A 26 -3.52 15.38 -6.61
CA ILE A 26 -3.53 14.72 -5.30
C ILE A 26 -3.46 13.20 -5.45
N ALA A 27 -4.24 12.62 -6.35
CA ALA A 27 -4.21 11.17 -6.58
C ALA A 27 -2.83 10.70 -7.07
N GLU A 28 -2.19 11.48 -7.94
CA GLU A 28 -0.84 11.19 -8.44
C GLU A 28 0.19 11.25 -7.30
N GLU A 29 0.18 12.30 -6.48
CA GLU A 29 1.11 12.45 -5.36
C GLU A 29 0.89 11.41 -4.25
N LEU A 30 -0.36 11.06 -3.93
CA LEU A 30 -0.68 9.99 -2.98
C LEU A 30 -0.17 8.64 -3.46
N ASN A 31 -0.39 8.29 -4.74
CA ASN A 31 0.12 7.04 -5.31
C ASN A 31 1.66 7.02 -5.34
N LYS A 32 2.33 8.12 -5.70
CA LYS A 32 3.81 8.21 -5.61
C LYS A 32 4.31 8.01 -4.19
N LYS A 33 3.58 8.50 -3.19
CA LYS A 33 3.99 8.42 -1.78
C LYS A 33 3.75 7.04 -1.18
N LEU A 34 2.63 6.38 -1.50
CA LEU A 34 2.14 5.18 -0.80
C LEU A 34 2.18 3.90 -1.63
N ALA A 35 2.17 3.94 -2.96
CA ALA A 35 2.15 2.72 -3.76
C ALA A 35 3.39 1.86 -3.49
N ASN A 36 3.17 0.56 -3.34
CA ASN A 36 4.18 -0.46 -3.05
C ASN A 36 4.97 -0.20 -1.75
N LYS A 37 4.38 0.52 -0.78
CA LYS A 37 4.96 0.72 0.54
C LYS A 37 4.18 -0.03 1.61
N VAL A 38 4.92 -0.60 2.56
CA VAL A 38 4.34 -1.24 3.74
C VAL A 38 4.15 -0.17 4.82
N VAL A 39 2.91 0.04 5.22
CA VAL A 39 2.54 0.94 6.33
C VAL A 39 2.38 0.11 7.59
N TYR A 40 3.03 0.54 8.68
CA TYR A 40 3.01 -0.17 9.97
C TYR A 40 1.58 -0.34 10.49
N ASN A 41 1.25 -1.53 10.99
CA ASN A 41 -0.09 -1.95 11.44
C ASN A 41 -1.20 -1.89 10.38
N VAL A 42 -0.86 -1.65 9.11
CA VAL A 42 -1.84 -1.52 8.01
C VAL A 42 -1.60 -2.57 6.94
N GLY A 43 -0.36 -2.73 6.46
CA GLY A 43 -0.02 -3.70 5.40
C GLY A 43 0.56 -3.05 4.15
N LEU A 44 0.54 -3.76 3.03
CA LEU A 44 1.13 -3.30 1.77
C LEU A 44 0.13 -2.47 0.96
N CYS A 45 0.42 -1.20 0.74
CA CYS A 45 -0.40 -0.28 -0.03
C CYS A 45 -0.28 -0.56 -1.55
N ILE A 46 -1.43 -0.77 -2.22
CA ILE A 46 -1.50 -1.05 -3.64
C ILE A 46 -1.77 0.23 -4.44
N CYS A 47 -2.98 0.77 -4.33
CA CYS A 47 -3.40 1.98 -5.05
C CYS A 47 -4.48 2.75 -4.28
N LEU A 48 -4.60 4.04 -4.60
CA LEU A 48 -5.70 4.87 -4.13
C LEU A 48 -7.04 4.31 -4.63
N TYR A 49 -8.01 4.16 -3.71
CA TYR A 49 -9.36 3.77 -4.07
C TYR A 49 -10.19 5.01 -4.44
N ASP A 50 -10.37 5.92 -3.48
CA ASP A 50 -11.04 7.19 -3.68
C ASP A 50 -10.63 8.25 -2.65
N ILE A 51 -10.98 9.50 -2.94
CA ILE A 51 -10.81 10.64 -2.04
C ILE A 51 -12.17 10.95 -1.45
N THR A 52 -12.31 10.82 -0.13
CA THR A 52 -13.59 11.00 0.57
C THR A 52 -13.85 12.45 0.94
N LYS A 53 -12.80 13.20 1.29
CA LYS A 53 -12.91 14.61 1.65
C LYS A 53 -11.63 15.38 1.33
N LEU A 54 -11.80 16.56 0.76
CA LEU A 54 -10.76 17.56 0.58
C LEU A 54 -11.04 18.71 1.55
N GLU A 55 -10.07 19.05 2.38
CA GLU A 55 -10.11 20.27 3.20
C GLU A 55 -9.54 21.47 2.42
N ASP A 56 -9.59 22.64 3.03
CA ASP A 56 -9.06 23.85 2.41
C ASP A 56 -7.55 23.74 2.15
N SER A 57 -7.12 24.32 1.04
CA SER A 57 -5.72 24.42 0.65
C SER A 57 -5.06 25.63 1.29
N TYR A 58 -3.89 25.44 1.91
CA TYR A 58 -3.11 26.50 2.53
C TYR A 58 -1.76 26.69 1.84
N ILE A 59 -1.31 27.93 1.72
CA ILE A 59 0.03 28.28 1.23
C ILE A 59 0.82 28.82 2.42
N PHE A 60 1.96 28.21 2.72
CA PHE A 60 2.81 28.64 3.83
C PHE A 60 3.72 29.80 3.38
N PRO A 61 3.98 30.79 4.26
CA PRO A 61 4.94 31.85 3.95
C PRO A 61 6.31 31.26 3.60
N GLY A 62 6.83 31.57 2.42
CA GLY A 62 8.13 31.06 1.93
C GLY A 62 8.08 29.78 1.08
N ASP A 63 6.92 29.11 0.96
CA ASP A 63 6.69 28.03 0.01
C ASP A 63 5.47 28.33 -0.85
N GLY A 64 5.66 28.51 -2.16
CA GLY A 64 4.56 28.77 -3.09
C GLY A 64 3.64 27.57 -3.33
N ALA A 65 3.98 26.38 -2.81
CA ALA A 65 3.16 25.19 -2.96
C ALA A 65 1.89 25.22 -2.10
N SER A 66 0.83 24.63 -2.66
CA SER A 66 -0.44 24.42 -1.97
C SER A 66 -0.38 23.17 -1.11
N HIS A 67 -0.72 23.29 0.17
CA HIS A 67 -0.79 22.18 1.12
C HIS A 67 -2.25 21.91 1.43
N THR A 68 -2.73 20.74 0.99
CA THR A 68 -4.14 20.35 1.14
C THR A 68 -4.22 19.12 2.02
N LYS A 69 -5.05 19.18 3.06
CA LYS A 69 -5.33 18.01 3.89
C LYS A 69 -6.42 17.17 3.25
N VAL A 70 -6.14 15.90 3.06
CA VAL A 70 -6.95 14.98 2.27
C VAL A 70 -7.33 13.77 3.12
N HIS A 71 -8.61 13.41 3.10
CA HIS A 71 -9.11 12.14 3.61
C HIS A 71 -9.40 11.22 2.44
N PHE A 72 -8.88 10.01 2.48
CA PHE A 72 -8.95 9.09 1.35
C PHE A 72 -8.99 7.64 1.83
N ARG A 73 -9.47 6.75 0.95
CA ARG A 73 -9.40 5.30 1.15
C ARG A 73 -8.36 4.71 0.22
N TYR A 74 -7.55 3.81 0.76
CA TYR A 74 -6.50 3.14 0.01
C TYR A 74 -6.73 1.64 0.01
N VAL A 75 -6.45 0.98 -1.11
CA VAL A 75 -6.49 -0.48 -1.21
C VAL A 75 -5.18 -1.02 -0.64
N VAL A 76 -5.29 -1.83 0.41
CA VAL A 76 -4.14 -2.40 1.12
C VAL A 76 -4.25 -3.92 1.10
N PHE A 77 -3.14 -4.59 0.77
CA PHE A 77 -2.99 -6.02 0.97
C PHE A 77 -2.70 -6.30 2.44
N HIS A 78 -3.68 -6.90 3.11
CA HIS A 78 -3.66 -7.29 4.51
C HIS A 78 -4.46 -8.60 4.65
N PRO A 79 -3.86 -9.75 4.35
CA PRO A 79 -4.53 -11.03 4.56
C PRO A 79 -4.81 -11.24 6.05
N PHE A 80 -5.92 -11.89 6.36
CA PHE A 80 -6.29 -12.21 7.74
C PHE A 80 -5.80 -13.61 8.13
N LEU A 81 -5.76 -13.91 9.42
CA LEU A 81 -5.36 -15.23 9.91
C LEU A 81 -6.29 -16.31 9.38
N ASP A 82 -5.73 -17.45 8.99
CA ASP A 82 -6.45 -18.60 8.41
C ASP A 82 -7.10 -18.35 7.04
N GLU A 83 -6.70 -17.28 6.33
CA GLU A 83 -7.12 -17.05 4.94
C GLU A 83 -6.38 -17.99 3.96
N ILE A 84 -7.11 -18.61 3.03
CA ILE A 84 -6.54 -19.47 1.99
C ILE A 84 -6.13 -18.62 0.78
N LEU A 85 -4.85 -18.68 0.41
CA LEU A 85 -4.27 -17.96 -0.73
C LEU A 85 -3.63 -18.93 -1.72
N ILE A 86 -3.58 -18.53 -2.99
CA ILE A 86 -2.93 -19.29 -4.07
C ILE A 86 -1.69 -18.50 -4.51
N GLY A 87 -0.53 -19.16 -4.53
CA GLY A 87 0.74 -18.57 -4.93
C GLY A 87 1.61 -19.57 -5.68
N GLN A 88 2.74 -19.09 -6.21
CA GLN A 88 3.75 -19.88 -6.89
C GLN A 88 4.95 -20.08 -5.97
N ILE A 89 5.56 -21.27 -6.02
CA ILE A 89 6.79 -21.54 -5.27
C ILE A 89 7.94 -20.79 -5.94
N LYS A 90 8.59 -19.90 -5.19
CA LYS A 90 9.73 -19.11 -5.67
C LYS A 90 11.05 -19.81 -5.41
N SER A 91 11.22 -20.37 -4.21
CA SER A 91 12.40 -21.13 -3.81
C SER A 91 12.10 -22.05 -2.63
N CYS A 92 12.96 -23.05 -2.43
CA CYS A 92 12.92 -23.95 -1.28
C CYS A 92 14.30 -23.95 -0.63
N SER A 93 14.35 -23.73 0.68
CA SER A 93 15.57 -23.72 1.49
C SER A 93 15.37 -24.59 2.74
N GLN A 94 16.41 -24.71 3.58
CA GLN A 94 16.30 -25.39 4.87
C GLN A 94 15.39 -24.63 5.86
N ASP A 95 15.24 -23.31 5.67
CA ASP A 95 14.39 -22.46 6.50
C ASP A 95 12.91 -22.58 6.15
N GLY A 96 12.57 -23.20 5.01
CA GLY A 96 11.20 -23.44 4.57
C GLY A 96 10.98 -23.24 3.07
N VAL A 97 9.71 -23.13 2.68
CA VAL A 97 9.31 -22.87 1.29
C VAL A 97 8.91 -21.41 1.15
N HIS A 98 9.56 -20.69 0.24
CA HIS A 98 9.22 -19.31 -0.11
C HIS A 98 8.19 -19.29 -1.23
N VAL A 99 7.08 -18.58 -1.00
CA VAL A 99 5.95 -18.47 -1.92
C VAL A 99 5.82 -17.01 -2.38
N SER A 100 5.52 -16.83 -3.66
CA SER A 100 5.19 -15.53 -4.25
C SER A 100 3.75 -15.52 -4.73
N ILE A 101 3.06 -14.40 -4.53
CA ILE A 101 1.74 -14.12 -5.11
C ILE A 101 1.79 -13.06 -6.21
N GLY A 102 2.98 -12.83 -6.78
CA GLY A 102 3.24 -11.91 -7.87
C GLY A 102 3.71 -10.53 -7.42
N PHE A 103 2.93 -9.82 -6.59
CA PHE A 103 3.33 -8.49 -6.07
C PHE A 103 3.93 -8.55 -4.66
N PHE A 104 3.88 -9.71 -4.00
CA PHE A 104 4.42 -9.93 -2.67
C PHE A 104 5.11 -11.29 -2.60
N ASP A 105 6.34 -11.31 -2.08
CA ASP A 105 7.24 -12.46 -2.12
C ASP A 105 7.69 -12.94 -0.73
N ASP A 106 7.38 -12.20 0.32
CA ASP A 106 7.84 -12.48 1.68
C ASP A 106 6.84 -13.38 2.42
N ILE A 107 6.52 -14.53 1.82
CA ILE A 107 5.64 -15.55 2.38
C ILE A 107 6.47 -16.81 2.60
N VAL A 108 6.58 -17.24 3.85
CA VAL A 108 7.36 -18.41 4.25
C VAL A 108 6.43 -19.46 4.85
N ILE A 109 6.49 -20.67 4.31
CA ILE A 109 5.89 -21.85 4.92
C ILE A 109 7.01 -22.56 5.70
N PRO A 110 6.98 -22.51 7.04
CA PRO A 110 8.05 -23.08 7.84
C PRO A 110 7.98 -24.61 7.84
N PRO A 111 9.10 -25.30 8.05
CA PRO A 111 9.19 -26.74 7.92
C PRO A 111 8.31 -27.50 8.92
N GLU A 112 7.98 -26.91 10.08
CA GLU A 112 7.10 -27.55 11.07
C GLU A 112 5.64 -27.61 10.60
N SER A 113 5.25 -26.76 9.65
CA SER A 113 3.90 -26.67 9.11
C SER A 113 3.71 -27.43 7.78
N LEU A 114 4.74 -28.12 7.30
CA LEU A 114 4.66 -28.95 6.10
C LEU A 114 3.98 -30.30 6.37
N GLN A 115 3.41 -30.88 5.32
CA GLN A 115 2.79 -32.21 5.41
C GLN A 115 3.83 -33.29 5.74
N GLN A 116 3.55 -34.12 6.75
CA GLN A 116 4.32 -35.36 6.96
C GLN A 116 3.89 -36.37 5.88
N PRO A 117 4.80 -37.00 5.11
CA PRO A 117 6.19 -37.36 5.44
C PRO A 117 7.25 -36.58 4.63
N ALA A 118 7.23 -35.24 4.61
CA ALA A 118 8.21 -34.43 3.86
C ALA A 118 9.70 -34.60 4.29
N LYS A 119 10.01 -35.44 5.28
CA LYS A 119 11.36 -35.88 5.61
C LYS A 119 11.68 -37.19 4.84
N LEU A 120 12.39 -37.06 3.73
CA LEU A 120 13.22 -38.12 3.13
C LEU A 120 14.68 -37.68 3.18
#